data_AF-A0A1Q6R5H9-F1
#
_entry.id   AF-A0A1Q6R5H9-F1
#
_cell.length_a   1.000
_cell.length_b   1.000
_cell.length_c   1.000
_cell.angle_alpha   90.00
_cell.angle_beta   90.00
_cell.angle_gamma   90.00
#
_symmetry.space_group_name_H-M   'P 1'
#
loop_
_entity.id
_entity.type
_entity.pdbx_description
1 polymer ?
#
loop_
_entity_poly.entity_id
_entity_poly.type
_entity_poly.pdbx_seq_one_letter_code
_entity_poly.pdbx_strand_id
1 'polypeptide(L)'
;MDKLKYKTFVWPHNPTVYKEEYLREPQYYKGDDGEYYFDAMGDEKLTITGTGAFFGDDAFVQFKKLAKLFKETTPGNLEHPIWGIRYCYLTGLEMTQEPKDNYVSYRFTFTGAQTNGVVPR
;
A
#
# COMPACT_ATOMS: atom_id res chain seq x y z
N MET A 1 15.08 -11.63 -9.74
CA MET A 1 14.18 -11.26 -8.63
C MET A 1 13.01 -10.55 -9.27
N ASP A 2 11.77 -10.98 -8.99
CA ASP A 2 10.60 -10.34 -9.59
C ASP A 2 10.44 -8.90 -9.10
N LYS A 3 9.85 -8.08 -9.95
CA LYS A 3 9.60 -6.67 -9.68
C LYS A 3 8.20 -6.51 -9.12
N LEU A 4 8.09 -5.61 -8.15
CA LEU A 4 6.82 -5.12 -7.68
C LEU A 4 6.05 -4.44 -8.84
N LYS A 5 4.73 -4.64 -8.87
CA LYS A 5 3.84 -4.04 -9.87
C LYS A 5 2.59 -3.49 -9.22
N TYR A 6 2.05 -2.40 -9.76
CA TYR A 6 0.72 -1.91 -9.43
C TYR A 6 0.01 -1.47 -10.71
N LYS A 7 -1.10 -2.13 -11.02
CA LYS A 7 -1.79 -1.97 -12.30
C LYS A 7 -0.79 -2.12 -13.47
N THR A 8 -0.59 -1.07 -14.25
CA THR A 8 0.32 -1.04 -15.41
C THR A 8 1.73 -0.59 -15.07
N PHE A 9 2.00 -0.16 -13.83
CA PHE A 9 3.32 0.29 -13.42
C PHE A 9 4.14 -0.84 -12.82
N VAL A 10 5.35 -1.01 -13.33
CA VAL A 10 6.34 -1.95 -12.81
C VAL A 10 7.50 -1.15 -12.28
N TRP A 11 7.87 -1.39 -11.02
CA TRP A 11 8.97 -0.65 -10.40
C TRP A 11 10.29 -0.97 -11.10
N PRO A 12 11.07 0.04 -11.55
CA PRO A 12 12.38 -0.21 -12.14
C PRO A 12 13.33 -0.86 -11.12
N HIS A 13 13.27 -0.39 -9.87
CA HIS A 13 13.93 -0.94 -8.70
C HIS A 13 12.90 -1.09 -7.58
N ASN A 14 12.88 -2.24 -6.91
CA ASN A 14 11.96 -2.45 -5.80
C ASN A 14 12.28 -1.47 -4.65
N PRO A 15 11.25 -0.92 -3.98
CA PRO A 15 11.41 -0.13 -2.76
C PRO A 15 12.27 -0.83 -1.71
N THR A 16 13.04 -0.05 -0.94
CA THR A 16 13.97 -0.56 0.08
C THR A 16 13.28 -0.99 1.36
N VAL A 17 12.11 -0.42 1.65
CA VAL A 17 11.27 -0.78 2.78
C VAL A 17 9.86 -1.06 2.28
N TYR A 18 9.30 -2.17 2.77
CA TYR A 18 7.92 -2.58 2.54
C TYR A 18 7.32 -3.09 3.86
N LYS A 19 6.17 -2.55 4.23
CA LYS A 19 5.42 -2.96 5.42
C LYS A 19 3.96 -3.21 5.05
N GLU A 20 3.45 -4.38 5.42
CA GLU A 20 2.02 -4.70 5.41
C GLU A 20 1.52 -4.70 6.86
N GLU A 21 0.45 -3.97 7.13
CA GLU A 21 -0.13 -3.82 8.47
C GLU A 21 -1.57 -4.31 8.48
N TYR A 22 -1.79 -5.34 9.30
CA TYR A 22 -3.10 -5.93 9.56
C TYR A 22 -3.60 -5.43 10.91
N LEU A 23 -4.70 -4.69 10.88
CA LEU A 23 -5.36 -4.18 12.08
C LEU A 23 -6.78 -4.74 12.15
N ARG A 24 -7.30 -4.80 13.37
CA ARG A 24 -8.71 -5.03 13.66
C ARG A 24 -9.03 -4.35 14.97
N GLU A 25 -10.20 -3.76 15.07
CA GLU A 25 -10.68 -3.19 16.33
C GLU A 25 -10.94 -4.35 17.31
N PRO A 26 -10.19 -4.46 18.43
CA PRO A 26 -10.41 -5.54 19.38
C PRO A 26 -11.58 -5.17 20.29
N GLN A 27 -12.65 -5.96 20.23
CA GLN A 27 -13.74 -5.88 21.21
C GLN A 27 -13.76 -7.15 22.06
N TYR A 28 -14.31 -7.01 23.26
CA TYR A 28 -14.45 -8.12 24.19
C TYR A 28 -15.80 -8.03 24.87
N TYR A 29 -16.44 -9.17 25.08
CA TYR A 29 -17.61 -9.26 25.97
C TYR A 29 -17.27 -10.17 27.14
N LYS A 30 -17.93 -9.90 28.27
CA LYS A 30 -17.81 -10.72 29.48
C LYS A 30 -18.90 -11.79 29.46
N GLY A 31 -18.50 -13.06 29.56
CA GLY A 31 -19.41 -14.19 29.67
C GLY A 31 -20.00 -14.33 31.09
N ASP A 32 -21.00 -15.19 31.22
CA ASP A 32 -21.65 -15.50 32.51
C ASP A 32 -20.69 -16.21 33.48
N ASP A 33 -19.65 -16.85 32.97
CA ASP A 33 -18.53 -17.44 33.73
C ASP A 33 -17.56 -16.37 34.28
N GLY A 34 -17.73 -15.11 33.88
CA GLY A 34 -16.88 -14.00 34.25
C GLY A 34 -15.64 -13.81 33.38
N GLU A 35 -15.43 -14.66 32.38
CA GLU A 35 -14.30 -14.58 31.44
C GLU A 35 -14.57 -13.57 30.33
N TYR A 36 -13.50 -13.05 29.72
CA TYR A 36 -13.59 -12.13 28.59
C TYR A 36 -13.30 -12.86 27.28
N TYR A 37 -14.21 -12.73 26.32
CA TYR A 37 -14.14 -13.37 25.02
C TYR A 37 -13.90 -12.33 23.93
N PHE A 38 -13.00 -12.65 22.99
CA PHE A 38 -12.71 -11.79 21.84
C PHE A 38 -13.89 -11.76 20.88
N ASP A 39 -14.38 -10.55 20.61
CA ASP A 39 -15.38 -10.25 19.60
C ASP A 39 -14.75 -9.32 18.56
N ALA A 40 -14.69 -9.77 17.31
CA ALA A 40 -14.12 -8.96 16.24
C ALA A 40 -15.24 -8.20 15.55
N MET A 41 -15.19 -6.86 15.56
CA MET A 41 -16.15 -6.02 14.83
C MET A 41 -15.84 -5.94 13.31
N GLY A 42 -15.19 -6.96 12.75
CA GLY A 42 -14.67 -7.00 11.39
C GLY A 42 -13.20 -6.62 11.28
N ASP A 43 -12.61 -6.88 10.11
CA ASP A 43 -11.23 -6.48 9.82
C ASP A 43 -11.16 -4.96 9.54
N GLU A 44 -10.10 -4.31 10.03
CA GLU A 44 -9.79 -2.95 9.58
C GLU A 44 -9.13 -2.99 8.20
N LYS A 45 -9.10 -1.83 7.53
CA LYS A 45 -8.44 -1.68 6.24
C LYS A 45 -6.97 -2.09 6.32
N LEU A 46 -6.59 -3.00 5.43
CA LEU A 46 -5.20 -3.32 5.17
C LEU A 46 -4.45 -2.06 4.75
N THR A 47 -3.36 -1.75 5.43
CA THR A 47 -2.48 -0.64 5.05
C THR A 47 -1.13 -1.18 4.63
N ILE A 48 -0.69 -0.82 3.43
CA ILE A 48 0.63 -1.21 2.91
C ILE A 48 1.41 0.07 2.66
N THR A 49 2.60 0.17 3.26
CA THR A 49 3.49 1.30 3.05
C THR A 49 4.81 0.82 2.48
N GLY A 50 5.49 1.72 1.79
CA GLY A 50 6.87 1.49 1.45
C GLY A 50 7.60 2.74 1.03
N THR A 51 8.91 2.66 1.12
CA THR A 51 9.84 3.76 0.87
C THR A 51 10.89 3.28 -0.11
N GLY A 52 11.21 4.13 -1.10
CA GLY A 52 12.17 3.80 -2.13
C GLY A 52 12.74 5.04 -2.78
N ALA A 53 13.56 4.82 -3.81
CA ALA A 53 14.08 5.88 -4.65
C ALA A 53 14.07 5.45 -6.10
N PHE A 54 13.80 6.41 -6.98
CA PHE A 54 14.11 6.31 -8.40
C PHE A 54 15.42 7.05 -8.66
N PHE A 55 16.26 6.51 -9.53
CA PHE A 55 17.55 7.09 -9.88
C PHE A 55 17.83 6.92 -11.37
N GLY A 56 18.62 7.83 -11.94
CA GLY A 56 18.87 7.94 -13.38
C GLY A 56 17.97 8.96 -14.06
N ASP A 57 18.18 9.17 -15.36
CA ASP A 57 17.58 10.27 -16.13
C ASP A 57 16.04 10.24 -16.19
N ASP A 58 15.44 9.09 -15.88
CA ASP A 58 13.98 8.92 -15.85
C ASP A 58 13.39 8.96 -14.43
N ALA A 59 14.18 9.26 -13.39
CA ALA A 59 13.73 9.20 -12.00
C ALA A 59 12.43 10.00 -11.75
N PHE A 60 12.41 11.27 -12.19
CA PHE A 60 11.23 12.11 -12.06
C PHE A 60 10.07 11.65 -12.96
N VAL A 61 10.37 11.04 -14.12
CA VAL A 61 9.36 10.45 -15.00
C VAL A 61 8.67 9.27 -14.33
N GLN A 62 9.42 8.41 -13.63
CA GLN A 62 8.86 7.28 -12.89
C GLN A 62 7.94 7.74 -11.75
N PHE A 63 8.33 8.79 -11.01
CA PHE A 63 7.45 9.38 -10.00
C PHE A 63 6.16 9.94 -10.62
N LYS A 64 6.24 10.66 -11.75
CA LYS A 64 5.05 11.17 -12.45
C LYS A 64 4.09 10.07 -12.90
N LYS A 65 4.60 8.89 -13.28
CA LYS A 65 3.77 7.73 -13.63
C LYS A 65 2.98 7.23 -12.40
N LEU A 66 3.62 7.11 -11.24
CA LEU A 66 2.92 6.80 -9.99
C LEU A 66 1.91 7.88 -9.60
N ALA A 67 2.26 9.16 -9.75
CA ALA A 67 1.36 10.26 -9.47
C ALA A 67 0.12 10.27 -10.39
N LYS A 68 0.24 9.77 -11.63
CA LYS A 68 -0.91 9.57 -12.52
C LYS A 68 -1.81 8.44 -11.99
N LEU A 69 -1.24 7.32 -11.57
CA LEU A 69 -1.98 6.20 -10.98
C LEU A 69 -2.66 6.56 -9.65
N PHE A 70 -2.03 7.43 -8.85
CA PHE A 70 -2.61 7.95 -7.61
C PHE A 70 -3.91 8.73 -7.85
N LYS A 71 -4.05 9.39 -9.01
CA LYS A 71 -5.27 10.14 -9.36
C LYS A 71 -6.42 9.23 -9.81
N GLU A 72 -6.17 7.95 -10.04
CA GLU A 72 -7.23 7.02 -10.42
C GLU A 72 -8.08 6.65 -9.21
N THR A 73 -9.40 6.72 -9.36
CA THR A 73 -10.37 6.42 -8.31
C THR A 73 -10.82 4.95 -8.30
N THR A 74 -10.09 4.09 -9.01
CA THR A 74 -10.35 2.64 -9.06
C THR A 74 -9.25 1.87 -8.33
N PRO A 75 -9.58 0.78 -7.61
CA PRO A 75 -8.57 -0.09 -7.03
C PRO A 75 -7.92 -0.94 -8.11
N GLY A 76 -6.75 -1.49 -7.80
CA GLY A 76 -6.02 -2.37 -8.70
C GLY A 76 -5.16 -3.38 -7.95
N ASN A 77 -4.60 -4.32 -8.69
CA ASN A 77 -3.67 -5.31 -8.15
C ASN A 77 -2.31 -4.66 -7.86
N LEU A 78 -1.90 -4.73 -6.60
CA LEU A 78 -0.51 -4.59 -6.16
C LEU A 78 0.09 -5.99 -6.06
N GLU A 79 1.06 -6.28 -6.89
CA GLU A 79 1.73 -7.58 -6.98
C GLU A 79 3.11 -7.46 -6.34
N HIS A 80 3.26 -7.98 -5.12
CA HIS A 80 4.56 -8.08 -4.46
C HIS A 80 5.21 -9.43 -4.76
N PRO A 81 6.51 -9.49 -5.10
CA PRO A 81 7.22 -10.73 -5.46
C PRO A 81 7.10 -11.89 -4.46
N ILE A 82 6.95 -11.56 -3.18
CA ILE A 82 6.93 -12.56 -2.08
C ILE A 82 5.53 -12.69 -1.46
N TRP A 83 4.77 -11.60 -1.38
CA TRP A 83 3.49 -11.58 -0.64
C TRP A 83 2.29 -11.91 -1.52
N GLY A 84 2.52 -12.00 -2.83
CA GLY A 84 1.47 -12.20 -3.83
C GLY A 84 0.69 -10.91 -4.11
N ILE A 85 -0.59 -11.08 -4.41
CA ILE A 85 -1.46 -10.01 -4.90
C ILE A 85 -2.27 -9.42 -3.75
N ARG A 86 -2.42 -8.10 -3.73
CA ARG A 86 -3.38 -7.36 -2.91
C ARG A 86 -4.20 -6.44 -3.81
N TYR A 87 -5.51 -6.41 -3.62
CA TYR A 87 -6.39 -5.48 -4.32
C TYR A 87 -6.52 -4.22 -3.47
N CYS A 88 -6.10 -3.07 -4.00
CA CYS A 88 -5.94 -1.86 -3.20
C CYS A 88 -6.00 -0.58 -4.03
N TYR A 89 -6.23 0.53 -3.34
CA TYR A 89 -6.04 1.89 -3.85
C TYR A 89 -4.66 2.41 -3.49
N LEU A 90 -4.05 3.22 -4.36
CA LEU A 90 -2.88 4.04 -4.02
C LEU A 90 -3.38 5.32 -3.35
N THR A 91 -3.31 5.38 -2.02
CA THR A 91 -3.94 6.43 -1.18
C THR A 91 -2.96 7.44 -0.59
N GLY A 92 -1.66 7.16 -0.67
CA GLY A 92 -0.61 8.10 -0.32
C GLY A 92 0.54 8.03 -1.31
N LEU A 93 1.06 9.18 -1.71
CA LEU A 93 2.28 9.29 -2.49
C LEU A 93 2.96 10.63 -2.17
N GLU A 94 4.17 10.57 -1.63
CA GLU A 94 4.94 11.75 -1.25
C GLU A 94 6.38 11.64 -1.75
N MET A 95 6.97 12.78 -2.14
CA MET A 95 8.42 12.89 -2.27
C MET A 95 9.00 13.20 -0.88
N THR A 96 10.01 12.45 -0.47
CA THR A 96 10.60 12.58 0.88
C THR A 96 11.81 13.52 0.93
N GLN A 97 12.21 14.08 -0.21
CA GLN A 97 13.19 15.15 -0.33
C GLN A 97 12.86 16.01 -1.56
N GLU A 98 13.47 17.19 -1.65
CA GLU A 98 13.49 17.99 -2.88
C GLU A 98 13.96 17.15 -4.09
N PRO A 99 13.13 17.02 -5.14
CA PRO A 99 13.45 16.18 -6.28
C PRO A 99 14.63 16.74 -7.07
N LYS A 100 15.51 15.84 -7.51
CA LYS A 100 16.56 16.13 -8.48
C LYS A 100 16.19 15.47 -9.80
N ASP A 101 16.70 16.01 -10.92
CA ASP A 101 16.41 15.47 -12.25
C ASP A 101 16.67 13.96 -12.34
N ASN A 102 17.75 13.50 -11.70
CA ASN A 102 18.20 12.11 -11.71
C ASN A 102 17.93 11.33 -10.42
N TYR A 103 17.22 11.89 -9.45
CA TYR A 103 16.96 11.23 -8.17
C TYR A 103 15.68 11.73 -7.50
N VAL A 104 14.79 10.78 -7.15
CA VAL A 104 13.57 11.06 -6.39
C VAL A 104 13.40 10.01 -5.31
N SER A 105 13.53 10.42 -4.04
CA SER A 105 13.12 9.59 -2.89
C SER A 105 11.63 9.77 -2.63
N TYR A 106 10.94 8.68 -2.34
CA TYR A 106 9.49 8.69 -2.15
C TYR A 106 9.04 7.71 -1.08
N ARG A 107 7.81 7.97 -0.60
CA ARG A 107 7.01 7.02 0.16
C ARG A 107 5.64 6.90 -0.50
N PHE A 108 5.06 5.71 -0.47
CA PHE A 108 3.66 5.50 -0.84
C PHE A 108 2.90 4.79 0.28
N THR A 109 1.58 4.90 0.19
CA THR A 109 0.61 4.17 1.00
C THR A 109 -0.44 3.58 0.08
N PHE A 110 -0.71 2.28 0.25
CA PHE A 110 -1.88 1.62 -0.32
C PHE A 110 -2.87 1.27 0.78
N THR A 111 -4.14 1.32 0.42
CA THR A 111 -5.25 0.87 1.27
C THR A 111 -5.97 -0.27 0.58
N GLY A 112 -6.05 -1.42 1.25
CA GLY A 112 -6.73 -2.60 0.75
C GLY A 112 -8.21 -2.37 0.52
N ALA A 113 -8.73 -3.01 -0.52
CA ALA A 113 -10.12 -2.95 -0.91
C ALA A 113 -10.65 -4.37 -1.17
N GLN A 114 -11.92 -4.56 -0.93
CA GLN A 114 -12.68 -5.71 -1.41
C GLN A 114 -12.83 -5.62 -2.94
N THR A 115 -13.17 -6.74 -3.59
CA THR A 115 -13.29 -6.82 -5.06
C THR A 115 -14.40 -5.94 -5.64
N ASN A 116 -15.37 -5.53 -4.82
CA ASN A 116 -16.40 -4.54 -5.16
C ASN A 116 -15.94 -3.08 -4.96
N GLY A 117 -14.67 -2.86 -4.58
CA GLY A 117 -14.09 -1.55 -4.31
C GLY A 117 -14.34 -1.00 -2.90
N VAL A 118 -15.08 -1.72 -2.05
CA VAL A 118 -15.32 -1.28 -0.66
C VAL A 118 -14.02 -1.39 0.15
N VAL A 119 -13.66 -0.31 0.82
CA VAL A 119 -12.57 -0.31 1.80
C VAL A 119 -13.17 -0.72 3.15
N PRO A 120 -12.64 -1.79 3.81
CA PRO A 120 -13.02 -2.14 5.18
C PRO A 120 -12.76 -0.97 6.15
N ARG A 121 -13.30 -1.08 7.36
CA ARG A 121 -13.32 0.04 8.32
C ARG A 121 -11.91 0.57 8.67
#